data_AF-A0A0A2WMD4-F1
#
_entry.id   AF-A0A0A2WMD4-F1
#
_cell.length_a   1.000
_cell.length_b   1.000
_cell.length_c   1.000
_cell.angle_alpha   90.00
_cell.angle_beta   90.00
_cell.angle_gamma   90.00
#
_symmetry.space_group_name_H-M   'P 1'
#
loop_
_entity.id
_entity.type
_entity.pdbx_description
1 polymer ?
#
loop_
_entity_poly.entity_id
_entity_poly.type
_entity_poly.pdbx_seq_one_letter_code
_entity_poly.pdbx_strand_id
1 'polypeptide(L)'
;MLKTEARDLLARAKAWAEEAEREAFEADRNARFSQELIRRYHREGFHRLLRPKRYGGAGLGPRDFMEFVRTVAYHNVAAAWLAYFYPIHEAWVAFLPPKGRKEIFQSDELVVDVFTPLGKVEPEGEGFRLSGEWKFASGVLYAQWIGLGAMVPLEGGPPQPCLMAVRVDEVEIVENWDTLGLRPTGSHGIRAEGVYVPPERILPLIPVVSTGKPIGGEYDEDEPLYRVPFMPMFLMGFPALALGGAERLVEMFAERTRNRARIYQLGAREAENVSGIHAMGEIHLKLETLRALYERYANQLEAWVAEGYSVATDEERERMFALRAAVTKGAADLATQVLTTLGGTAVYKGDKVELFVRDLLTVACHTTLLYEDALQGYGKALLGLGGHPLW
;
A
#
# COMPACT_ATOMS: atom_id res chain seq x y z
N MET A 1 -8.32 -16.38 -22.44
CA MET A 1 -7.70 -17.17 -21.36
C MET A 1 -7.45 -16.31 -20.12
N LEU A 2 -6.77 -15.15 -20.25
CA LEU A 2 -6.53 -14.16 -19.17
C LEU A 2 -7.76 -13.74 -18.33
N LYS A 3 -8.96 -13.59 -18.93
CA LYS A 3 -10.18 -13.20 -18.20
C LYS A 3 -10.66 -14.24 -17.17
N THR A 4 -10.33 -15.52 -17.34
CA THR A 4 -10.76 -16.58 -16.42
C THR A 4 -9.84 -16.65 -15.20
N GLU A 5 -8.52 -16.54 -15.42
CA GLU A 5 -7.52 -16.51 -14.35
C GLU A 5 -7.66 -15.25 -13.49
N ALA A 6 -7.90 -14.08 -14.11
CA ALA A 6 -8.17 -12.85 -13.36
C ALA A 6 -9.44 -12.96 -12.51
N ARG A 7 -10.51 -13.56 -13.04
CA ARG A 7 -11.76 -13.79 -12.27
C ARG A 7 -11.57 -14.75 -11.11
N ASP A 8 -10.78 -15.81 -11.31
CA ASP A 8 -10.45 -16.77 -10.26
C ASP A 8 -9.65 -16.10 -9.13
N LEU A 9 -8.63 -15.30 -9.49
CA LEU A 9 -7.84 -14.52 -8.52
C LEU A 9 -8.74 -13.61 -7.67
N LEU A 10 -9.61 -12.83 -8.30
CA LEU A 10 -10.51 -11.92 -7.57
C LEU A 10 -11.52 -12.66 -6.70
N ALA A 11 -12.00 -13.84 -7.12
CA ALA A 11 -12.87 -14.68 -6.31
C ALA A 11 -12.15 -15.21 -5.06
N ARG A 12 -10.90 -15.67 -5.21
CA ARG A 12 -10.05 -16.13 -4.10
C ARG A 12 -9.69 -14.97 -3.15
N ALA A 13 -9.35 -13.81 -3.70
CA ALA A 13 -9.08 -12.59 -2.94
C ALA A 13 -10.29 -12.17 -2.11
N LYS A 14 -11.49 -12.16 -2.72
CA LYS A 14 -12.75 -11.90 -2.03
C LYS A 14 -12.98 -12.90 -0.89
N ALA A 15 -12.82 -14.20 -1.13
CA ALA A 15 -13.04 -15.23 -0.12
C ALA A 15 -12.08 -15.13 1.08
N TRP A 16 -10.85 -14.63 0.85
CA TRP A 16 -9.91 -14.31 1.92
C TRP A 16 -10.29 -13.01 2.65
N ALA A 17 -10.70 -11.97 1.91
CA ALA A 17 -11.11 -10.69 2.49
C ALA A 17 -12.40 -10.80 3.34
N GLU A 18 -13.35 -11.64 2.94
CA GLU A 18 -14.54 -11.97 3.73
C GLU A 18 -14.19 -12.69 5.04
N GLU A 19 -13.08 -13.45 5.09
CA GLU A 19 -12.57 -14.02 6.33
C GLU A 19 -11.97 -12.95 7.23
N ALA A 20 -11.15 -12.06 6.67
CA ALA A 20 -10.64 -10.89 7.38
C ALA A 20 -11.77 -9.98 7.92
N GLU A 21 -12.88 -9.85 7.19
CA GLU A 21 -14.06 -9.11 7.64
C GLU A 21 -14.74 -9.77 8.86
N ARG A 22 -14.73 -11.11 8.96
CA ARG A 22 -15.31 -11.85 10.10
C ARG A 22 -14.52 -11.65 11.39
N GLU A 23 -13.19 -11.58 11.32
CA GLU A 23 -12.33 -11.36 12.49
C GLU A 23 -11.96 -9.88 12.74
N ALA A 24 -12.47 -8.94 11.92
CA ALA A 24 -12.02 -7.54 11.90
C ALA A 24 -11.98 -6.85 13.28
N PHE A 25 -13.03 -7.01 14.09
CA PHE A 25 -13.09 -6.38 15.42
C PHE A 25 -12.16 -7.03 16.44
N GLU A 26 -11.96 -8.34 16.34
CA GLU A 26 -10.98 -9.03 17.19
C GLU A 26 -9.56 -8.62 16.80
N ALA A 27 -9.28 -8.57 15.50
CA ALA A 27 -8.01 -8.12 14.99
C ALA A 27 -7.70 -6.65 15.35
N ASP A 28 -8.71 -5.77 15.31
CA ASP A 28 -8.58 -4.35 15.72
C ASP A 28 -8.22 -4.23 17.21
N ARG A 29 -8.87 -5.02 18.08
CA ARG A 29 -8.52 -5.06 19.52
C ARG A 29 -7.11 -5.60 19.76
N ASN A 30 -6.73 -6.65 19.05
CA ASN A 30 -5.46 -7.34 19.23
C ASN A 30 -4.28 -6.64 18.54
N ALA A 31 -4.55 -5.60 17.74
CA ALA A 31 -3.59 -4.94 16.85
C ALA A 31 -2.87 -5.92 15.89
N ARG A 32 -3.53 -7.04 15.55
CA ARG A 32 -3.01 -8.08 14.65
C ARG A 32 -4.15 -8.99 14.17
N PHE A 33 -4.08 -9.43 12.92
CA PHE A 33 -4.88 -10.54 12.41
C PHE A 33 -4.50 -11.90 13.04
N SER A 34 -5.33 -12.92 12.80
CA SER A 34 -4.97 -14.28 13.20
C SER A 34 -3.83 -14.84 12.34
N GLN A 35 -2.98 -15.68 12.95
CA GLN A 35 -1.93 -16.38 12.22
C GLN A 35 -2.49 -17.27 11.10
N GLU A 36 -3.69 -17.82 11.28
CA GLU A 36 -4.31 -18.66 10.25
C GLU A 36 -4.73 -17.86 9.02
N LEU A 37 -5.28 -16.64 9.19
CA LEU A 37 -5.62 -15.77 8.08
C LEU A 37 -4.37 -15.47 7.20
N ILE A 38 -3.23 -15.20 7.83
CA ILE A 38 -1.97 -14.93 7.12
C ILE A 38 -1.38 -16.20 6.49
N ARG A 39 -1.46 -17.36 7.18
CA ARG A 39 -1.06 -18.64 6.57
C ARG A 39 -1.92 -18.97 5.34
N ARG A 40 -3.23 -18.69 5.38
CA ARG A 40 -4.10 -18.85 4.21
C ARG A 40 -3.67 -17.91 3.08
N TYR A 41 -3.39 -16.64 3.37
CA TYR A 41 -2.87 -15.67 2.39
C TYR A 41 -1.62 -16.20 1.67
N HIS A 42 -0.67 -16.74 2.43
CA HIS A 42 0.56 -17.35 1.90
C HIS A 42 0.28 -18.59 1.04
N ARG A 43 -0.56 -19.52 1.51
CA ARG A 43 -0.93 -20.74 0.75
C ARG A 43 -1.62 -20.42 -0.57
N GLU A 44 -2.42 -19.36 -0.63
CA GLU A 44 -3.03 -18.86 -1.86
C GLU A 44 -1.98 -18.24 -2.82
N GLY A 45 -0.77 -17.98 -2.33
CA GLY A 45 0.33 -17.42 -3.12
C GLY A 45 0.14 -15.93 -3.44
N PHE A 46 -0.69 -15.22 -2.66
CA PHE A 46 -0.97 -13.81 -2.92
C PHE A 46 0.28 -12.93 -2.79
N HIS A 47 1.24 -13.27 -1.92
CA HIS A 47 2.53 -12.57 -1.81
C HIS A 47 3.33 -12.59 -3.12
N ARG A 48 3.10 -13.57 -4.00
CA ARG A 48 3.85 -13.77 -5.25
C ARG A 48 3.23 -13.11 -6.48
N LEU A 49 2.18 -12.30 -6.31
CA LEU A 49 1.44 -11.73 -7.44
C LEU A 49 2.32 -10.84 -8.32
N LEU A 50 3.21 -10.03 -7.72
CA LEU A 50 4.14 -9.17 -8.46
C LEU A 50 5.53 -9.78 -8.65
N ARG A 51 5.81 -10.92 -8.01
CA ARG A 51 7.08 -11.63 -8.15
C ARG A 51 7.30 -11.99 -9.62
N PRO A 52 8.51 -11.76 -10.19
CA PRO A 52 8.82 -12.18 -11.55
C PRO A 52 8.64 -13.69 -11.74
N LYS A 53 8.15 -14.10 -12.92
CA LYS A 53 7.86 -15.49 -13.30
C LYS A 53 9.08 -16.39 -13.20
N ARG A 54 10.28 -15.88 -13.52
CA ARG A 54 11.55 -16.63 -13.36
C ARG A 54 11.83 -17.07 -11.91
N TYR A 55 11.20 -16.42 -10.94
CA TYR A 55 11.29 -16.75 -9.51
C TYR A 55 10.01 -17.44 -8.99
N GLY A 56 9.17 -17.97 -9.89
CA GLY A 56 7.94 -18.69 -9.53
C GLY A 56 6.76 -17.79 -9.16
N GLY A 57 6.81 -16.51 -9.51
CA GLY A 57 5.72 -15.57 -9.31
C GLY A 57 4.72 -15.50 -10.46
N ALA A 58 3.66 -14.70 -10.28
CA ALA A 58 2.65 -14.50 -11.33
C ALA A 58 3.06 -13.45 -12.38
N GLY A 59 3.97 -12.52 -12.04
CA GLY A 59 4.34 -11.40 -12.91
C GLY A 59 3.13 -10.54 -13.29
N LEU A 60 2.22 -10.30 -12.34
CA LEU A 60 0.97 -9.59 -12.58
C LEU A 60 1.23 -8.12 -12.92
N GLY A 61 0.46 -7.58 -13.87
CA GLY A 61 0.54 -6.16 -14.22
C GLY A 61 -0.11 -5.25 -13.17
N PRO A 62 0.21 -3.94 -13.17
CA PRO A 62 -0.32 -2.98 -12.20
C PRO A 62 -1.86 -2.95 -12.11
N ARG A 63 -2.57 -2.97 -13.25
CA ARG A 63 -4.04 -2.89 -13.27
C ARG A 63 -4.69 -4.05 -12.53
N ASP A 64 -4.31 -5.28 -12.84
CA ASP A 64 -4.91 -6.46 -12.21
C ASP A 64 -4.57 -6.52 -10.72
N PHE A 65 -3.36 -6.10 -10.34
CA PHE A 65 -2.96 -6.03 -8.94
C PHE A 65 -3.72 -4.94 -8.16
N MET A 66 -3.95 -3.77 -8.75
CA MET A 66 -4.79 -2.73 -8.15
C MET A 66 -6.22 -3.20 -7.94
N GLU A 67 -6.81 -3.94 -8.89
CA GLU A 67 -8.14 -4.53 -8.72
C GLU A 67 -8.19 -5.61 -7.63
N PHE A 68 -7.12 -6.40 -7.47
CA PHE A 68 -6.95 -7.32 -6.34
C PHE A 68 -6.98 -6.55 -5.00
N VAL A 69 -6.18 -5.49 -4.86
CA VAL A 69 -6.11 -4.68 -3.62
C VAL A 69 -7.47 -4.03 -3.31
N ARG A 70 -8.11 -3.44 -4.32
CA ARG A 70 -9.43 -2.81 -4.20
C ARG A 70 -10.51 -3.81 -3.78
N THR A 71 -10.48 -5.03 -4.34
CA THR A 71 -11.41 -6.11 -3.99
C THR A 71 -11.30 -6.49 -2.51
N VAL A 72 -10.07 -6.57 -1.98
CA VAL A 72 -9.87 -6.83 -0.55
C VAL A 72 -10.33 -5.65 0.30
N ALA A 73 -10.02 -4.42 -0.12
CA ALA A 73 -10.32 -3.20 0.64
C ALA A 73 -11.82 -2.96 0.82
N TYR A 74 -12.63 -3.44 -0.12
CA TYR A 74 -14.09 -3.45 0.01
C TYR A 74 -14.56 -4.19 1.27
N HIS A 75 -13.85 -5.22 1.72
CA HIS A 75 -14.24 -6.02 2.88
C HIS A 75 -13.50 -5.61 4.14
N ASN A 76 -12.20 -5.30 4.04
CA ASN A 76 -11.38 -4.91 5.18
C ASN A 76 -10.16 -4.08 4.71
N VAL A 77 -10.09 -2.80 5.11
CA VAL A 77 -9.03 -1.87 4.68
C VAL A 77 -7.67 -2.26 5.25
N ALA A 78 -7.59 -2.68 6.52
CA ALA A 78 -6.35 -3.16 7.13
C ALA A 78 -5.83 -4.46 6.49
N ALA A 79 -6.71 -5.37 6.09
CA ALA A 79 -6.32 -6.57 5.37
C ALA A 79 -5.82 -6.24 3.97
N ALA A 80 -6.45 -5.28 3.28
CA ALA A 80 -6.00 -4.79 1.99
C ALA A 80 -4.63 -4.12 2.05
N TRP A 81 -4.34 -3.42 3.15
CA TRP A 81 -3.01 -2.86 3.41
C TRP A 81 -1.94 -3.96 3.40
N LEU A 82 -2.15 -5.05 4.16
CA LEU A 82 -1.21 -6.18 4.15
C LEU A 82 -1.20 -6.93 2.82
N ALA A 83 -2.36 -7.12 2.19
CA ALA A 83 -2.48 -7.78 0.90
C ALA A 83 -1.78 -7.02 -0.23
N TYR A 84 -1.68 -5.70 -0.10
CA TYR A 84 -0.88 -4.84 -0.97
C TYR A 84 0.61 -4.89 -0.60
N PHE A 85 0.94 -4.83 0.69
CA PHE A 85 2.31 -4.66 1.14
C PHE A 85 3.17 -5.90 0.90
N TYR A 86 2.69 -7.11 1.19
CA TYR A 86 3.52 -8.31 0.95
C TYR A 86 3.97 -8.47 -0.51
N PRO A 87 3.10 -8.32 -1.53
CA PRO A 87 3.53 -8.45 -2.92
C PRO A 87 4.34 -7.25 -3.42
N ILE A 88 4.02 -6.02 -2.98
CA ILE A 88 4.78 -4.84 -3.43
C ILE A 88 6.18 -4.80 -2.82
N HIS A 89 6.37 -5.35 -1.63
CA HIS A 89 7.71 -5.45 -1.03
C HIS A 89 8.57 -6.50 -1.76
N GLU A 90 7.97 -7.53 -2.36
CA GLU A 90 8.71 -8.39 -3.29
C GLU A 90 9.13 -7.66 -4.58
N ALA A 91 8.47 -6.55 -4.92
CA ALA A 91 8.83 -5.75 -6.08
C ALA A 91 10.21 -5.10 -5.92
N TRP A 92 10.58 -4.56 -4.76
CA TRP A 92 11.93 -4.00 -4.57
C TRP A 92 12.99 -5.11 -4.49
N VAL A 93 12.65 -6.29 -3.96
CA VAL A 93 13.54 -7.46 -3.98
C VAL A 93 13.93 -7.80 -5.41
N ALA A 94 13.01 -7.64 -6.37
CA ALA A 94 13.28 -7.88 -7.79
C ALA A 94 14.34 -6.95 -8.40
N PHE A 95 14.70 -5.84 -7.72
CA PHE A 95 15.75 -4.92 -8.15
C PHE A 95 17.11 -5.13 -7.46
N LEU A 96 17.21 -6.00 -6.45
CA LEU A 96 18.48 -6.33 -5.78
C LEU A 96 19.53 -6.90 -6.74
N PRO A 97 20.81 -6.99 -6.36
CA PRO A 97 21.77 -7.83 -7.06
C PRO A 97 21.28 -9.28 -7.23
N PRO A 98 21.63 -10.00 -8.33
CA PRO A 98 21.05 -11.32 -8.64
C PRO A 98 21.14 -12.36 -7.51
N LYS A 99 22.25 -12.36 -6.75
CA LYS A 99 22.42 -13.24 -5.59
C LYS A 99 21.37 -12.98 -4.51
N GLY A 100 21.11 -11.72 -4.16
CA GLY A 100 20.12 -11.34 -3.16
C GLY A 100 18.69 -11.62 -3.61
N ARG A 101 18.36 -11.37 -4.89
CA ARG A 101 17.05 -11.76 -5.44
C ARG A 101 16.82 -13.26 -5.27
N LYS A 102 17.82 -14.06 -5.67
CA LYS A 102 17.74 -15.51 -5.62
C LYS A 102 17.60 -15.99 -4.18
N GLU A 103 18.41 -15.48 -3.26
CA GLU A 103 18.33 -15.81 -1.83
C GLU A 103 16.93 -15.57 -1.27
N ILE A 104 16.42 -14.35 -1.39
CA ILE A 104 15.15 -13.98 -0.77
C ILE A 104 13.99 -14.71 -1.47
N PHE A 105 13.93 -14.75 -2.79
CA PHE A 105 12.81 -15.43 -3.48
C PHE A 105 12.81 -16.96 -3.30
N GLN A 106 13.98 -17.60 -3.13
CA GLN A 106 14.05 -19.05 -2.88
C GLN A 106 13.56 -19.45 -1.48
N SER A 107 13.55 -18.52 -0.52
CA SER A 107 13.01 -18.77 0.81
C SER A 107 11.49 -18.98 0.80
N ASP A 108 10.80 -18.41 -0.20
CA ASP A 108 9.33 -18.32 -0.29
C ASP A 108 8.69 -17.70 0.97
N GLU A 109 9.43 -16.89 1.72
CA GLU A 109 8.99 -16.22 2.95
C GLU A 109 8.39 -14.82 2.66
N LEU A 110 7.70 -14.26 3.65
CA LEU A 110 7.12 -12.91 3.54
C LEU A 110 8.19 -11.84 3.77
N VAL A 111 8.11 -10.79 2.94
CA VAL A 111 9.03 -9.64 2.94
C VAL A 111 8.26 -8.38 3.32
N VAL A 112 8.85 -7.57 4.21
CA VAL A 112 8.36 -6.22 4.54
C VAL A 112 9.44 -5.16 4.37
N ASP A 113 9.10 -3.88 4.48
CA ASP A 113 10.11 -2.83 4.51
C ASP A 113 9.70 -1.58 5.31
N VAL A 114 10.70 -0.72 5.53
CA VAL A 114 10.54 0.70 5.86
C VAL A 114 11.55 1.50 5.05
N PHE A 115 11.10 2.19 4.00
CA PHE A 115 11.96 2.94 3.07
C PHE A 115 12.69 4.15 3.66
N THR A 116 12.18 4.75 4.74
CA THR A 116 12.77 5.99 5.28
C THR A 116 14.24 5.75 5.68
N PRO A 117 15.20 6.51 5.13
CA PRO A 117 16.62 6.21 5.27
C PRO A 117 17.19 6.71 6.61
N LEU A 118 16.71 6.12 7.71
CA LEU A 118 17.10 6.46 9.09
C LEU A 118 18.31 5.66 9.60
N GLY A 119 18.63 4.55 8.93
CA GLY A 119 19.74 3.69 9.30
C GLY A 119 21.10 4.36 9.21
N LYS A 120 21.95 4.05 10.19
CA LYS A 120 23.37 4.37 10.18
C LYS A 120 24.14 3.11 9.83
N VAL A 121 25.19 3.28 9.03
CA VAL A 121 26.02 2.17 8.57
C VAL A 121 27.48 2.39 8.91
N GLU A 122 28.14 1.30 9.33
CA GLU A 122 29.58 1.23 9.50
C GLU A 122 30.15 0.18 8.54
N PRO A 123 31.19 0.48 7.74
CA PRO A 123 31.77 -0.51 6.83
C PRO A 123 32.31 -1.74 7.57
N GLU A 124 32.00 -2.94 7.07
CA GLU A 124 32.57 -4.19 7.57
C GLU A 124 32.82 -5.18 6.41
N GLY A 125 34.09 -5.50 6.15
CA GLY A 125 34.46 -6.32 5.00
C GLY A 125 33.98 -5.71 3.69
N GLU A 126 33.22 -6.47 2.90
CA GLU A 126 32.59 -5.96 1.67
C GLU A 126 31.22 -5.29 1.93
N GLY A 127 30.63 -5.50 3.11
CA GLY A 127 29.29 -5.04 3.48
C GLY A 127 29.30 -3.95 4.55
N PHE A 128 28.22 -3.89 5.32
CA PHE A 128 28.03 -2.88 6.36
C PHE A 128 27.35 -3.46 7.60
N ARG A 129 27.66 -2.90 8.76
CA ARG A 129 26.88 -3.04 10.00
C ARG A 129 25.79 -1.97 10.04
N LEU A 130 24.54 -2.38 10.14
CA LEU A 130 23.37 -1.52 10.18
C LEU A 130 22.87 -1.34 11.61
N SER A 131 22.68 -0.09 12.03
CA SER A 131 22.02 0.26 13.29
C SER A 131 20.98 1.36 13.10
N GLY A 132 19.90 1.31 13.86
CA GLY A 132 18.86 2.34 13.80
C GLY A 132 17.54 1.91 14.40
N GLU A 133 16.57 2.83 14.37
CA GLU A 133 15.19 2.56 14.73
C GLU A 133 14.27 3.07 13.61
N TRP A 134 13.37 2.20 13.17
CA TRP A 134 12.36 2.49 12.16
C TRP A 134 10.98 2.28 12.75
N LYS A 135 10.00 3.02 12.24
CA LYS A 135 8.60 2.92 12.64
C LYS A 135 7.78 2.45 11.44
N PHE A 136 6.57 1.98 11.71
CA PHE A 136 5.58 1.63 10.68
C PHE A 136 5.93 0.38 9.83
N ALA A 137 6.62 -0.62 10.41
CA ALA A 137 6.92 -1.87 9.73
C ALA A 137 5.67 -2.76 9.63
N SER A 138 4.79 -2.45 8.67
CA SER A 138 3.49 -3.09 8.51
C SER A 138 3.62 -4.58 8.19
N GLY A 139 2.92 -5.43 8.94
CA GLY A 139 2.93 -6.87 8.74
C GLY A 139 4.17 -7.59 9.27
N VAL A 140 5.06 -6.89 9.99
CA VAL A 140 6.36 -7.43 10.43
C VAL A 140 6.22 -8.62 11.39
N LEU A 141 5.11 -8.71 12.13
CA LEU A 141 4.80 -9.84 13.01
C LEU A 141 4.71 -11.20 12.28
N TYR A 142 4.58 -11.18 10.95
CA TYR A 142 4.43 -12.37 10.12
C TYR A 142 5.55 -12.55 9.09
N ALA A 143 6.44 -11.56 8.97
CA ALA A 143 7.49 -11.53 7.96
C ALA A 143 8.78 -12.16 8.47
N GLN A 144 9.60 -12.66 7.55
CA GLN A 144 10.92 -13.23 7.87
C GLN A 144 12.05 -12.34 7.34
N TRP A 145 11.77 -11.51 6.34
CA TRP A 145 12.69 -10.52 5.78
C TRP A 145 12.15 -9.11 5.95
N ILE A 146 13.05 -8.17 6.19
CA ILE A 146 12.73 -6.75 6.20
C ILE A 146 13.80 -5.93 5.48
N GLY A 147 13.36 -5.05 4.57
CA GLY A 147 14.18 -3.99 4.00
C GLY A 147 14.18 -2.76 4.90
N LEU A 148 15.35 -2.30 5.32
CA LEU A 148 15.49 -1.12 6.19
C LEU A 148 16.24 -0.02 5.46
N GLY A 149 15.63 1.17 5.38
CA GLY A 149 16.22 2.32 4.71
C GLY A 149 17.44 2.85 5.47
N ALA A 150 18.54 3.11 4.77
CA ALA A 150 19.74 3.74 5.32
C ALA A 150 20.41 4.67 4.29
N MET A 151 21.20 5.63 4.79
CA MET A 151 22.09 6.42 3.96
C MET A 151 23.45 5.72 3.88
N VAL A 152 23.82 5.18 2.71
CA VAL A 152 24.98 4.30 2.54
C VAL A 152 26.02 4.92 1.60
N PRO A 153 27.30 5.05 2.01
CA PRO A 153 28.38 5.53 1.15
C PRO A 153 28.92 4.40 0.25
N LEU A 154 28.20 4.10 -0.83
CA LEU A 154 28.62 3.08 -1.80
C LEU A 154 29.82 3.55 -2.62
N GLU A 155 30.76 2.64 -2.91
CA GLU A 155 31.92 2.84 -3.80
C GLU A 155 32.79 4.08 -3.46
N GLY A 156 32.80 4.50 -2.20
CA GLY A 156 33.53 5.70 -1.76
C GLY A 156 32.90 7.03 -2.18
N GLY A 157 31.68 6.99 -2.73
CA GLY A 157 30.87 8.17 -3.04
C GLY A 157 30.15 8.76 -1.83
N PRO A 158 29.42 9.89 -2.00
CA PRO A 158 28.58 10.44 -0.94
C PRO A 158 27.49 9.46 -0.52
N PRO A 159 27.05 9.47 0.76
CA PRO A 159 25.94 8.64 1.20
C PRO A 159 24.68 8.82 0.35
N GLN A 160 24.09 7.72 -0.09
CA GLN A 160 22.86 7.71 -0.89
C GLN A 160 21.80 6.80 -0.25
N PRO A 161 20.50 7.05 -0.49
CA PRO A 161 19.44 6.23 0.07
C PRO A 161 19.48 4.82 -0.51
N CYS A 162 19.59 3.83 0.38
CA CYS A 162 19.54 2.42 0.05
C CYS A 162 18.50 1.71 0.92
N LEU A 163 17.95 0.61 0.42
CA LEU A 163 17.19 -0.34 1.20
C LEU A 163 18.08 -1.56 1.50
N MET A 164 18.22 -1.91 2.78
CA MET A 164 19.12 -2.96 3.25
C MET A 164 18.30 -4.13 3.80
N ALA A 165 18.37 -5.30 3.15
CA ALA A 165 17.60 -6.47 3.56
C ALA A 165 18.28 -7.24 4.70
N VAL A 166 17.55 -7.45 5.80
CA VAL A 166 17.97 -8.25 6.97
C VAL A 166 16.90 -9.27 7.33
N ARG A 167 17.26 -10.26 8.16
CA ARG A 167 16.27 -11.16 8.74
C ARG A 167 15.54 -10.46 9.87
N VAL A 168 14.24 -10.74 10.01
CA VAL A 168 13.44 -10.21 11.12
C VAL A 168 13.90 -10.78 12.47
N ASP A 169 14.47 -12.00 12.50
CA ASP A 169 15.02 -12.62 13.72
C ASP A 169 16.40 -12.06 14.14
N GLU A 170 17.02 -11.20 13.32
CA GLU A 170 18.26 -10.47 13.62
C GLU A 170 18.01 -9.08 14.22
N VAL A 171 16.75 -8.65 14.31
CA VAL A 171 16.34 -7.32 14.80
C VAL A 171 15.29 -7.42 15.91
N GLU A 172 15.14 -6.36 16.69
CA GLU A 172 14.09 -6.26 17.71
C GLU A 172 12.81 -5.65 17.11
N ILE A 173 11.68 -6.34 17.28
CA ILE A 173 10.35 -5.76 17.04
C ILE A 173 9.93 -4.98 18.28
N VAL A 174 9.79 -3.66 18.14
CA VAL A 174 9.31 -2.77 19.20
C VAL A 174 7.79 -2.70 19.14
N GLU A 175 7.11 -3.53 19.94
CA GLU A 175 5.65 -3.65 19.95
C GLU A 175 4.95 -2.37 20.47
N ASN A 176 4.73 -1.38 19.59
CA ASN A 176 4.19 -0.06 19.94
C ASN A 176 3.04 0.44 19.04
N TRP A 177 2.30 -0.46 18.38
CA TRP A 177 1.27 -0.12 17.40
C TRP A 177 -0.12 0.04 18.05
N ASP A 178 -0.33 1.16 18.74
CA ASP A 178 -1.62 1.54 19.30
C ASP A 178 -2.15 2.82 18.64
N THR A 179 -2.79 2.67 17.47
CA THR A 179 -3.16 3.78 16.59
C THR A 179 -4.68 3.93 16.41
N LEU A 180 -5.08 5.02 15.73
CA LEU A 180 -6.48 5.32 15.43
C LEU A 180 -7.13 4.23 14.57
N GLY A 181 -6.52 3.85 13.45
CA GLY A 181 -6.99 2.84 12.51
C GLY A 181 -5.83 2.05 11.93
N LEU A 182 -6.13 1.12 11.02
CA LEU A 182 -5.20 0.11 10.51
C LEU A 182 -4.54 -0.70 11.63
N ARG A 183 -5.21 -0.84 12.78
CA ARG A 183 -4.64 -1.54 13.95
C ARG A 183 -4.21 -2.97 13.63
N PRO A 184 -5.00 -3.78 12.88
CA PRO A 184 -4.62 -5.16 12.53
C PRO A 184 -3.33 -5.32 11.71
N THR A 185 -2.80 -4.25 11.11
CA THR A 185 -1.57 -4.33 10.32
C THR A 185 -0.34 -4.61 11.18
N GLY A 186 -0.41 -4.36 12.50
CA GLY A 186 0.70 -4.57 13.42
C GLY A 186 1.96 -3.86 12.96
N SER A 187 1.85 -2.58 12.58
CA SER A 187 2.93 -1.77 12.00
C SER A 187 3.93 -1.29 13.05
N HIS A 188 4.44 -2.23 13.85
CA HIS A 188 5.34 -2.01 14.97
C HIS A 188 6.68 -1.39 14.53
N GLY A 189 7.41 -0.85 15.50
CA GLY A 189 8.77 -0.38 15.27
C GLY A 189 9.77 -1.53 15.11
N ILE A 190 10.92 -1.22 14.53
CA ILE A 190 12.05 -2.14 14.37
C ILE A 190 13.30 -1.45 14.86
N ARG A 191 14.11 -2.15 15.66
CA ARG A 191 15.42 -1.69 16.11
C ARG A 191 16.50 -2.68 15.68
N ALA A 192 17.52 -2.17 14.99
CA ALA A 192 18.70 -2.94 14.62
C ALA A 192 19.90 -2.43 15.40
N GLU A 193 20.73 -3.35 15.91
CA GLU A 193 21.95 -3.05 16.66
C GLU A 193 23.13 -3.80 16.03
N GLY A 194 23.81 -3.15 15.09
CA GLY A 194 25.00 -3.71 14.44
C GLY A 194 24.73 -4.99 13.63
N VAL A 195 23.62 -5.06 12.90
CA VAL A 195 23.30 -6.22 12.05
C VAL A 195 24.15 -6.17 10.78
N TYR A 196 24.82 -7.28 10.44
CA TYR A 196 25.64 -7.33 9.23
C TYR A 196 24.76 -7.47 7.98
N VAL A 197 25.02 -6.63 6.97
CA VAL A 197 24.34 -6.67 5.68
C VAL A 197 25.38 -6.83 4.56
N PRO A 198 25.36 -7.96 3.82
CA PRO A 198 26.27 -8.17 2.70
C PRO A 198 25.84 -7.37 1.45
N PRO A 199 26.76 -7.10 0.50
CA PRO A 199 26.49 -6.30 -0.71
C PRO A 199 25.27 -6.74 -1.52
N GLU A 200 25.07 -8.04 -1.66
CA GLU A 200 23.96 -8.62 -2.43
C GLU A 200 22.57 -8.30 -1.85
N ARG A 201 22.48 -7.86 -0.60
CA ARG A 201 21.25 -7.48 0.09
C ARG A 201 21.04 -5.96 0.17
N ILE A 202 21.87 -5.17 -0.52
CA ILE A 202 21.78 -3.70 -0.53
C ILE A 202 21.23 -3.23 -1.86
N LEU A 203 20.11 -2.50 -1.82
CA LEU A 203 19.47 -1.90 -2.98
C LEU A 203 19.70 -0.38 -3.00
N PRO A 204 20.55 0.16 -3.89
CA PRO A 204 20.63 1.60 -4.10
C PRO A 204 19.38 2.11 -4.82
N LEU A 205 18.67 3.08 -4.24
CA LEU A 205 17.38 3.54 -4.78
C LEU A 205 17.54 4.51 -5.97
N ILE A 206 18.57 5.35 -5.97
CA ILE A 206 18.80 6.35 -7.04
C ILE A 206 18.98 5.68 -8.42
N PRO A 207 19.83 4.65 -8.58
CA PRO A 207 19.95 3.95 -9.86
C PRO A 207 18.65 3.27 -10.30
N VAL A 208 17.90 2.70 -9.36
CA VAL A 208 16.62 2.03 -9.65
C VAL A 208 15.60 3.04 -10.16
N VAL A 209 15.44 4.18 -9.49
CA VAL A 209 14.46 5.21 -9.89
C VAL A 209 14.87 5.88 -11.21
N SER A 210 16.17 6.10 -11.44
CA SER A 210 16.66 6.80 -12.64
C SER A 210 16.70 5.94 -13.91
N THR A 211 16.69 4.61 -13.77
CA THR A 211 16.75 3.68 -14.92
C THR A 211 15.52 2.79 -15.05
N GLY A 212 14.81 2.55 -13.94
CA GLY A 212 13.78 1.52 -13.83
C GLY A 212 14.31 0.10 -14.07
N LYS A 213 15.62 -0.15 -13.91
CA LYS A 213 16.26 -1.44 -14.16
C LYS A 213 16.82 -2.09 -12.89
N PRO A 214 16.76 -3.42 -12.77
CA PRO A 214 17.40 -4.17 -11.68
C PRO A 214 18.93 -4.05 -11.66
N ILE A 215 19.51 -4.06 -10.46
CA ILE A 215 20.96 -4.00 -10.28
C ILE A 215 21.61 -5.33 -10.70
N GLY A 216 22.61 -5.28 -11.57
CA GLY A 216 23.43 -6.46 -11.90
C GLY A 216 22.82 -7.45 -12.91
N GLY A 217 21.81 -7.06 -13.69
CA GLY A 217 21.29 -7.87 -14.80
C GLY A 217 20.46 -9.08 -14.35
N GLU A 218 20.40 -10.14 -15.16
CA GLU A 218 19.64 -11.37 -14.90
C GLU A 218 18.15 -11.15 -14.60
N TYR A 219 17.46 -10.44 -15.46
CA TYR A 219 16.01 -10.25 -15.42
C TYR A 219 15.43 -10.37 -16.84
N ASP A 220 14.13 -10.61 -16.93
CA ASP A 220 13.40 -10.63 -18.19
C ASP A 220 12.83 -9.23 -18.41
N GLU A 221 13.23 -8.54 -19.48
CA GLU A 221 12.84 -7.15 -19.76
C GLU A 221 11.35 -7.01 -20.12
N ASP A 222 10.68 -8.12 -20.45
CA ASP A 222 9.26 -8.15 -20.77
C ASP A 222 8.38 -8.26 -19.51
N GLU A 223 8.96 -8.45 -18.32
CA GLU A 223 8.20 -8.44 -17.07
C GLU A 223 7.58 -7.06 -16.81
N PRO A 224 6.27 -6.97 -16.51
CA PRO A 224 5.58 -5.70 -16.30
C PRO A 224 6.27 -4.79 -15.29
N LEU A 225 6.87 -5.39 -14.25
CA LEU A 225 7.56 -4.69 -13.17
C LEU A 225 8.74 -3.81 -13.63
N TYR A 226 9.42 -4.17 -14.73
CA TYR A 226 10.59 -3.43 -15.24
C TYR A 226 10.27 -2.53 -16.43
N ARG A 227 8.98 -2.41 -16.76
CA ARG A 227 8.44 -1.67 -17.90
C ARG A 227 7.64 -0.43 -17.47
N VAL A 228 7.72 -0.06 -16.21
CA VAL A 228 6.96 1.02 -15.59
C VAL A 228 7.84 1.78 -14.60
N PRO A 229 7.67 3.10 -14.39
CA PRO A 229 8.49 3.84 -13.44
C PRO A 229 8.30 3.30 -12.03
N PHE A 230 9.42 3.04 -11.35
CA PHE A 230 9.46 2.30 -10.09
C PHE A 230 8.53 2.90 -9.03
N MET A 231 8.63 4.20 -8.74
CA MET A 231 7.88 4.82 -7.62
C MET A 231 6.37 4.93 -7.86
N PRO A 232 5.88 5.39 -9.03
CA PRO A 232 4.46 5.31 -9.37
C PRO A 232 3.89 3.89 -9.29
N MET A 233 4.62 2.87 -9.73
CA MET A 233 4.18 1.48 -9.59
C MET A 233 4.24 1.02 -8.12
N PHE A 234 5.32 1.32 -7.40
CA PHE A 234 5.51 0.93 -6.01
C PHE A 234 4.41 1.48 -5.11
N LEU A 235 3.81 2.63 -5.45
CA LEU A 235 2.77 3.32 -4.67
C LEU A 235 1.34 3.09 -5.20
N MET A 236 1.14 2.12 -6.12
CA MET A 236 -0.14 1.92 -6.82
C MET A 236 -1.29 1.39 -5.97
N GLY A 237 -1.00 0.68 -4.88
CA GLY A 237 -2.03 0.06 -4.04
C GLY A 237 -2.78 1.05 -3.16
N PHE A 238 -2.19 2.19 -2.83
CA PHE A 238 -2.82 3.22 -1.99
C PHE A 238 -4.13 3.80 -2.55
N PRO A 239 -4.21 4.25 -3.82
CA PRO A 239 -5.48 4.70 -4.37
C PRO A 239 -6.49 3.54 -4.51
N ALA A 240 -6.03 2.31 -4.74
CA ALA A 240 -6.89 1.13 -4.84
C ALA A 240 -7.56 0.79 -3.49
N LEU A 241 -6.77 0.75 -2.40
CA LEU A 241 -7.31 0.46 -1.06
C LEU A 241 -8.23 1.57 -0.55
N ALA A 242 -7.92 2.83 -0.88
CA ALA A 242 -8.77 3.96 -0.49
C ALA A 242 -10.12 3.93 -1.22
N LEU A 243 -10.10 3.65 -2.53
CA LEU A 243 -11.32 3.53 -3.32
C LEU A 243 -12.18 2.35 -2.85
N GLY A 244 -11.61 1.16 -2.69
CA GLY A 244 -12.37 -0.02 -2.26
C GLY A 244 -13.03 0.17 -0.89
N GLY A 245 -12.31 0.76 0.07
CA GLY A 245 -12.87 1.12 1.37
C GLY A 245 -13.99 2.16 1.27
N ALA A 246 -13.82 3.18 0.43
CA ALA A 246 -14.86 4.19 0.20
C ALA A 246 -16.11 3.59 -0.44
N GLU A 247 -15.98 2.67 -1.39
CA GLU A 247 -17.11 1.98 -2.04
C GLU A 247 -17.98 1.25 -1.02
N ARG A 248 -17.36 0.46 -0.13
CA ARG A 248 -18.08 -0.23 0.94
C ARG A 248 -18.75 0.74 1.89
N LEU A 249 -18.07 1.84 2.23
CA LEU A 249 -18.61 2.84 3.14
C LEU A 249 -19.83 3.55 2.56
N VAL A 250 -19.83 3.85 1.26
CA VAL A 250 -21.01 4.39 0.55
C VAL A 250 -22.15 3.37 0.48
N GLU A 251 -21.86 2.07 0.29
CA GLU A 251 -22.88 1.03 0.35
C GLU A 251 -23.56 0.97 1.74
N MET A 252 -22.76 0.93 2.81
CA MET A 252 -23.26 0.95 4.19
C MET A 252 -24.06 2.23 4.48
N PHE A 253 -23.60 3.37 3.97
CA PHE A 253 -24.32 4.64 4.08
C PHE A 253 -25.69 4.58 3.39
N ALA A 254 -25.75 4.04 2.17
CA ALA A 254 -26.99 3.89 1.41
C ALA A 254 -27.99 2.96 2.12
N GLU A 255 -27.51 1.82 2.62
CA GLU A 255 -28.33 0.86 3.37
C GLU A 255 -28.94 1.50 4.62
N ARG A 256 -28.12 2.16 5.44
CA ARG A 256 -28.59 2.83 6.66
C ARG A 256 -29.53 3.97 6.36
N THR A 257 -29.25 4.77 5.34
CA THR A 257 -30.13 5.86 4.90
C THR A 257 -31.50 5.34 4.46
N ARG A 258 -31.57 4.21 3.75
CA ARG A 258 -32.85 3.59 3.36
C ARG A 258 -33.71 3.17 4.56
N ASN A 259 -33.06 2.71 5.63
CA ASN A 259 -33.72 2.10 6.78
C ASN A 259 -33.90 3.03 7.99
N ARG A 260 -33.31 4.22 7.97
CA ARG A 260 -33.30 5.15 9.12
C ARG A 260 -34.64 5.88 9.26
N ALA A 261 -35.18 5.85 10.47
CA ALA A 261 -36.28 6.71 10.91
C ALA A 261 -35.74 7.91 11.72
N ARG A 262 -36.29 9.09 11.48
CA ARG A 262 -35.93 10.33 12.19
C ARG A 262 -36.75 10.50 13.46
N ILE A 263 -36.12 10.21 14.61
CA ILE A 263 -36.75 10.28 15.94
C ILE A 263 -37.39 11.64 16.18
N TYR A 264 -36.67 12.74 15.94
CA TYR A 264 -37.17 14.10 16.14
C TYR A 264 -38.08 14.63 15.01
N GLN A 265 -38.38 13.82 14.00
CA GLN A 265 -39.32 14.14 12.92
C GLN A 265 -40.45 13.10 12.87
N LEU A 266 -40.92 12.67 14.04
CA LEU A 266 -42.07 11.77 14.21
C LEU A 266 -41.93 10.45 13.41
N GLY A 267 -40.70 9.94 13.28
CA GLY A 267 -40.44 8.69 12.56
C GLY A 267 -40.40 8.82 11.05
N ALA A 268 -40.33 10.04 10.50
CA ALA A 268 -40.16 10.25 9.06
C ALA A 268 -38.97 9.43 8.52
N ARG A 269 -39.14 8.86 7.33
CA ARG A 269 -38.13 8.03 6.66
C ARG A 269 -37.02 8.93 6.13
N GLU A 270 -35.77 8.66 6.50
CA GLU A 270 -34.61 9.42 6.02
C GLU A 270 -34.53 9.42 4.49
N ALA A 271 -34.85 8.27 3.87
CA ALA A 271 -34.86 8.08 2.43
C ALA A 271 -35.83 8.99 1.66
N GLU A 272 -36.85 9.52 2.33
CA GLU A 272 -37.86 10.43 1.75
C GLU A 272 -37.61 11.89 2.17
N ASN A 273 -36.62 12.12 3.05
CA ASN A 273 -36.28 13.44 3.51
C ASN A 273 -35.29 14.12 2.56
N VAL A 274 -35.51 15.41 2.30
CA VAL A 274 -34.66 16.24 1.43
C VAL A 274 -33.17 16.10 1.79
N SER A 275 -32.82 16.13 3.07
CA SER A 275 -31.40 16.05 3.47
C SER A 275 -30.79 14.66 3.23
N GLY A 276 -31.56 13.58 3.39
CA GLY A 276 -31.09 12.22 3.14
C GLY A 276 -30.87 12.00 1.64
N ILE A 277 -31.82 12.45 0.81
CA ILE A 277 -31.73 12.41 -0.65
C ILE A 277 -30.53 13.24 -1.14
N HIS A 278 -30.35 14.45 -0.63
CA HIS A 278 -29.22 15.31 -0.96
C HIS A 278 -27.88 14.67 -0.58
N ALA A 279 -27.75 14.19 0.66
CA ALA A 279 -26.52 13.55 1.14
C ALA A 279 -26.14 12.32 0.31
N MET A 280 -27.13 11.50 -0.09
CA MET A 280 -26.89 10.38 -1.00
C MET A 280 -26.31 10.82 -2.35
N GLY A 281 -26.89 11.86 -2.96
CA GLY A 281 -26.41 12.40 -4.24
C GLY A 281 -24.99 12.94 -4.14
N GLU A 282 -24.70 13.72 -3.10
CA GLU A 282 -23.39 14.33 -2.89
C GLU A 282 -22.29 13.28 -2.63
N ILE A 283 -22.54 12.33 -1.73
CA ILE A 283 -21.58 11.27 -1.38
C ILE A 283 -21.31 10.37 -2.59
N HIS A 284 -22.35 10.03 -3.36
CA HIS A 284 -22.18 9.21 -4.56
C HIS A 284 -21.37 9.95 -5.65
N LEU A 285 -21.63 11.24 -5.87
CA LEU A 285 -20.86 12.04 -6.83
C LEU A 285 -19.38 12.16 -6.42
N LYS A 286 -19.11 12.30 -5.12
CA LYS A 286 -17.73 12.26 -4.60
C LYS A 286 -17.06 10.93 -4.91
N LEU A 287 -17.73 9.80 -4.65
CA LEU A 287 -17.20 8.47 -4.98
C LEU A 287 -16.88 8.33 -6.48
N GLU A 288 -17.76 8.81 -7.36
CA GLU A 288 -17.53 8.79 -8.81
C GLU A 288 -16.34 9.64 -9.23
N THR A 289 -16.10 10.76 -8.54
CA THR A 289 -14.90 11.59 -8.74
C THR A 289 -13.63 10.82 -8.35
N LEU A 290 -13.64 10.12 -7.20
CA LEU A 290 -12.51 9.29 -6.78
C LEU A 290 -12.24 8.15 -7.77
N ARG A 291 -13.31 7.49 -8.25
CA ARG A 291 -13.24 6.44 -9.27
C ARG A 291 -12.58 6.96 -10.55
N ALA A 292 -12.96 8.15 -11.02
CA ALA A 292 -12.37 8.74 -12.22
C ALA A 292 -10.87 9.05 -12.06
N LEU A 293 -10.44 9.54 -10.89
CA LEU A 293 -9.02 9.80 -10.61
C LEU A 293 -8.21 8.49 -10.49
N TYR A 294 -8.78 7.48 -9.82
CA TYR A 294 -8.21 6.13 -9.76
C TYR A 294 -8.00 5.53 -11.15
N GLU A 295 -9.01 5.60 -12.03
CA GLU A 295 -8.89 5.07 -13.40
C GLU A 295 -7.82 5.82 -14.20
N ARG A 296 -7.66 7.13 -14.02
CA ARG A 296 -6.56 7.88 -14.65
C ARG A 296 -5.19 7.37 -14.21
N TYR A 297 -5.03 7.09 -12.92
CA TYR A 297 -3.79 6.52 -12.37
C TYR A 297 -3.52 5.12 -12.94
N ALA A 298 -4.52 4.23 -12.88
CA ALA A 298 -4.39 2.86 -13.36
C ALA A 298 -4.09 2.79 -14.87
N ASN A 299 -4.80 3.58 -15.68
CA ASN A 299 -4.57 3.66 -17.12
C ASN A 299 -3.17 4.17 -17.47
N GLN A 300 -2.62 5.11 -16.70
CA GLN A 300 -1.26 5.61 -16.94
C GLN A 300 -0.20 4.53 -16.68
N LEU A 301 -0.35 3.75 -15.60
CA LEU A 301 0.56 2.64 -15.32
C LEU A 301 0.48 1.56 -16.41
N GLU A 302 -0.72 1.21 -16.86
CA GLU A 302 -0.94 0.23 -17.92
C GLU A 302 -0.34 0.68 -19.26
N ALA A 303 -0.51 1.96 -19.61
CA ALA A 303 0.11 2.56 -20.80
C ALA A 303 1.64 2.48 -20.74
N TRP A 304 2.23 2.86 -19.61
CA TRP A 304 3.69 2.77 -19.43
C TRP A 304 4.21 1.34 -19.57
N VAL A 305 3.55 0.35 -18.96
CA VAL A 305 3.91 -1.07 -19.12
C VAL A 305 3.88 -1.49 -20.59
N ALA A 306 2.82 -1.14 -21.32
CA ALA A 306 2.69 -1.47 -22.74
C ALA A 306 3.82 -0.85 -23.57
N GLU A 307 4.18 0.39 -23.29
CA GLU A 307 5.23 1.14 -23.98
C GLU A 307 6.66 0.75 -23.54
N GLY A 308 6.82 0.05 -22.42
CA GLY A 308 8.14 -0.21 -21.83
C GLY A 308 8.75 1.03 -21.15
N TYR A 309 7.90 1.97 -20.75
CA TYR A 309 8.29 3.28 -20.25
C TYR A 309 8.67 3.20 -18.76
N SER A 310 9.97 3.16 -18.48
CA SER A 310 10.51 2.85 -17.14
C SER A 310 11.09 4.06 -16.38
N VAL A 311 11.15 5.23 -17.03
CA VAL A 311 11.71 6.46 -16.44
C VAL A 311 10.77 7.62 -16.74
N ALA A 312 10.06 8.09 -15.71
CA ALA A 312 9.15 9.22 -15.82
C ALA A 312 9.84 10.56 -15.55
N THR A 313 9.40 11.57 -16.30
CA THR A 313 9.75 12.97 -16.05
C THR A 313 9.26 13.43 -14.68
N ASP A 314 9.82 14.53 -14.16
CA ASP A 314 9.36 15.13 -12.90
C ASP A 314 7.86 15.44 -12.92
N GLU A 315 7.34 16.00 -14.02
CA GLU A 315 5.92 16.32 -14.15
C GLU A 315 5.04 15.06 -14.07
N GLU A 316 5.43 13.99 -14.76
CA GLU A 316 4.68 12.73 -14.74
C GLU A 316 4.69 12.08 -13.36
N ARG A 317 5.84 12.02 -12.68
CA ARG A 317 5.92 11.43 -11.34
C ARG A 317 5.11 12.21 -10.32
N GLU A 318 5.25 13.53 -10.32
CA GLU A 318 4.51 14.41 -9.40
C GLU A 318 3.01 14.42 -9.70
N ARG A 319 2.60 14.29 -10.98
CA ARG A 319 1.20 14.10 -11.35
C ARG A 319 0.64 12.80 -10.75
N MET A 320 1.40 11.71 -10.82
CA MET A 320 0.98 10.44 -10.22
C MET A 320 0.85 10.57 -8.70
N PHE A 321 1.76 11.30 -8.04
CA PHE A 321 1.62 11.63 -6.61
C PHE A 321 0.33 12.41 -6.33
N ALA A 322 0.06 13.49 -7.08
CA ALA A 322 -1.15 14.28 -6.92
C ALA A 322 -2.43 13.43 -7.11
N LEU A 323 -2.47 12.55 -8.12
CA LEU A 323 -3.62 11.67 -8.37
C LEU A 323 -3.87 10.70 -7.20
N ARG A 324 -2.84 9.98 -6.72
CA ARG A 324 -3.02 9.04 -5.60
C ARG A 324 -3.38 9.75 -4.30
N ALA A 325 -2.78 10.91 -4.04
CA ALA A 325 -3.06 11.72 -2.86
C ALA A 325 -4.50 12.29 -2.90
N ALA A 326 -4.98 12.72 -4.08
CA ALA A 326 -6.35 13.19 -4.25
C ALA A 326 -7.38 12.08 -3.98
N VAL A 327 -7.15 10.86 -4.48
CA VAL A 327 -8.04 9.71 -4.22
C VAL A 327 -8.10 9.40 -2.72
N THR A 328 -6.94 9.33 -2.06
CA THR A 328 -6.85 8.95 -0.64
C THR A 328 -7.38 10.02 0.30
N LYS A 329 -7.04 11.29 0.07
CA LYS A 329 -7.62 12.44 0.80
C LYS A 329 -9.13 12.52 0.60
N GLY A 330 -9.61 12.37 -0.63
CA GLY A 330 -11.03 12.40 -0.93
C GLY A 330 -11.80 11.25 -0.30
N ALA A 331 -11.21 10.05 -0.20
CA ALA A 331 -11.80 8.92 0.51
C ALA A 331 -11.92 9.19 2.02
N ALA A 332 -10.90 9.78 2.64
CA ALA A 332 -10.92 10.18 4.04
C ALA A 332 -11.97 11.27 4.35
N ASP A 333 -12.10 12.26 3.47
CA ASP A 333 -13.13 13.31 3.59
C ASP A 333 -14.55 12.74 3.43
N LEU A 334 -14.75 11.89 2.42
CA LEU A 334 -15.99 11.16 2.22
C LEU A 334 -16.33 10.32 3.45
N ALA A 335 -15.35 9.64 4.04
CA ALA A 335 -15.56 8.82 5.22
C ALA A 335 -16.01 9.64 6.43
N THR A 336 -15.37 10.78 6.66
CA THR A 336 -15.76 11.74 7.70
C THR A 336 -17.19 12.25 7.49
N GLN A 337 -17.55 12.56 6.24
CA GLN A 337 -18.90 12.98 5.89
C GLN A 337 -19.93 11.87 6.15
N VAL A 338 -19.63 10.63 5.78
CA VAL A 338 -20.52 9.48 6.02
C VAL A 338 -20.78 9.31 7.53
N LEU A 339 -19.72 9.31 8.34
CA LEU A 339 -19.84 9.13 9.80
C LEU A 339 -20.72 10.22 10.42
N THR A 340 -20.43 11.48 10.10
CA THR A 340 -21.14 12.64 10.67
C THR A 340 -22.59 12.74 10.19
N THR A 341 -22.89 12.24 8.98
CA THR A 341 -24.26 12.22 8.43
C THR A 341 -25.12 11.11 9.05
N LEU A 342 -24.55 9.93 9.31
CA LEU A 342 -25.28 8.83 9.97
C LEU A 342 -25.62 9.14 11.44
N GLY A 343 -24.82 9.99 12.08
CA GLY A 343 -25.05 10.47 13.44
C GLY A 343 -24.60 9.49 14.52
N GLY A 344 -25.05 9.72 15.76
CA GLY A 344 -24.47 9.13 16.97
C GLY A 344 -24.46 7.59 17.04
N THR A 345 -25.30 6.88 16.30
CA THR A 345 -25.25 5.41 16.27
C THR A 345 -24.05 4.88 15.50
N ALA A 346 -23.50 5.64 14.56
CA ALA A 346 -22.38 5.21 13.75
C ALA A 346 -21.02 5.33 14.46
N VAL A 347 -20.95 5.99 15.61
CA VAL A 347 -19.69 6.19 16.37
C VAL A 347 -19.45 5.13 17.45
N TYR A 348 -20.39 4.20 17.66
CA TYR A 348 -20.18 3.13 18.63
C TYR A 348 -19.05 2.22 18.18
N LYS A 349 -18.08 1.96 19.06
CA LYS A 349 -17.03 0.97 18.84
C LYS A 349 -17.65 -0.40 18.54
N GLY A 350 -17.12 -1.08 17.53
CA GLY A 350 -17.69 -2.34 17.04
C GLY A 350 -18.71 -2.16 15.92
N ASP A 351 -18.89 -0.94 15.42
CA ASP A 351 -19.60 -0.67 14.19
C ASP A 351 -18.61 -0.70 12.99
N LYS A 352 -19.00 -1.34 11.89
CA LYS A 352 -18.17 -1.38 10.68
C LYS A 352 -17.93 0.00 10.08
N VAL A 353 -18.89 0.93 10.21
CA VAL A 353 -18.74 2.30 9.70
C VAL A 353 -17.58 3.00 10.39
N GLU A 354 -17.52 2.99 11.73
CA GLU A 354 -16.42 3.66 12.44
C GLU A 354 -15.06 3.00 12.18
N LEU A 355 -15.03 1.67 12.01
CA LEU A 355 -13.82 0.95 11.64
C LEU A 355 -13.27 1.42 10.28
N PHE A 356 -14.09 1.39 9.23
CA PHE A 356 -13.70 1.87 7.89
C PHE A 356 -13.29 3.34 7.90
N VAL A 357 -13.99 4.18 8.68
CA VAL A 357 -13.68 5.60 8.76
C VAL A 357 -12.30 5.83 9.38
N ARG A 358 -12.00 5.20 10.52
CA ARG A 358 -10.68 5.32 11.16
C ARG A 358 -9.57 4.77 10.29
N ASP A 359 -9.81 3.67 9.58
CA ASP A 359 -8.85 3.07 8.68
C ASP A 359 -8.55 3.99 7.49
N LEU A 360 -9.57 4.53 6.81
CA LEU A 360 -9.40 5.46 5.69
C LEU A 360 -8.72 6.78 6.11
N LEU A 361 -9.03 7.29 7.30
CA LEU A 361 -8.31 8.43 7.88
C LEU A 361 -6.83 8.10 8.10
N THR A 362 -6.52 6.91 8.63
CA THR A 362 -5.15 6.48 8.89
C THR A 362 -4.37 6.24 7.60
N VAL A 363 -5.00 5.70 6.56
CA VAL A 363 -4.42 5.60 5.22
C VAL A 363 -3.94 6.97 4.75
N ALA A 364 -4.79 7.99 4.84
CA ALA A 364 -4.46 9.35 4.37
C ALA A 364 -3.32 10.03 5.16
N CYS A 365 -2.90 9.46 6.30
CA CYS A 365 -1.75 9.94 7.07
C CYS A 365 -0.40 9.41 6.57
N HIS A 366 -0.38 8.48 5.60
CA HIS A 366 0.88 7.96 5.07
C HIS A 366 1.65 9.08 4.35
N THR A 367 2.97 9.18 4.60
CA THR A 367 3.78 10.32 4.09
C THR A 367 3.75 10.45 2.57
N THR A 368 3.57 9.35 1.84
CA THR A 368 3.52 9.32 0.37
C THR A 368 2.13 9.66 -0.20
N LEU A 369 1.21 10.09 0.67
CA LEU A 369 -0.18 10.46 0.37
C LEU A 369 -0.55 11.83 0.94
N LEU A 370 0.40 12.56 1.55
CA LEU A 370 0.15 13.90 2.08
C LEU A 370 -0.24 14.84 0.93
N TYR A 371 -1.49 15.29 0.97
CA TYR A 371 -2.11 15.99 -0.16
C TYR A 371 -1.45 17.33 -0.48
N GLU A 372 -1.08 18.10 0.55
CA GLU A 372 -0.42 19.40 0.36
C GLU A 372 0.97 19.24 -0.29
N ASP A 373 1.75 18.25 0.16
CA ASP A 373 3.07 17.94 -0.40
C ASP A 373 2.93 17.50 -1.87
N ALA A 374 1.93 16.66 -2.17
CA ALA A 374 1.65 16.19 -3.53
C ALA A 374 1.27 17.34 -4.47
N LEU A 375 0.41 18.26 -4.03
CA LEU A 375 0.01 19.43 -4.84
C LEU A 375 1.16 20.43 -5.00
N GLN A 376 1.97 20.62 -3.96
CA GLN A 376 3.17 21.45 -4.04
C GLN A 376 4.15 20.89 -5.09
N GLY A 377 4.44 19.58 -5.02
CA GLY A 377 5.31 18.89 -5.96
C GLY A 377 4.81 19.02 -7.40
N TYR A 378 3.52 18.73 -7.61
CA TYR A 378 2.93 18.81 -8.95
C TYR A 378 2.88 20.25 -9.48
N GLY A 379 2.49 21.22 -8.66
CA GLY A 379 2.48 22.64 -9.03
C GLY A 379 3.87 23.16 -9.41
N LYS A 380 4.92 22.75 -8.66
CA LYS A 380 6.31 23.08 -9.01
C LYS A 380 6.72 22.49 -10.35
N ALA A 381 6.38 21.23 -10.61
CA ALA A 381 6.74 20.57 -11.86
C ALA A 381 6.08 21.25 -13.07
N LEU A 382 4.80 21.62 -12.98
CA LEU A 382 4.08 22.38 -14.03
C LEU A 382 4.69 23.75 -14.31
N LEU A 383 5.37 24.36 -13.33
CA LEU A 383 6.09 25.63 -13.47
C LEU A 383 7.55 25.46 -13.89
N GLY A 384 8.01 24.22 -14.13
CA GLY A 384 9.39 23.94 -14.52
C GLY A 384 10.41 24.06 -13.37
N LEU A 385 9.96 24.02 -12.11
CA LEU A 385 10.83 24.15 -10.93
C LEU A 385 11.38 22.81 -10.41
N GLY A 386 11.16 21.73 -11.14
CA GLY A 386 11.56 20.37 -10.79
C GLY A 386 10.70 19.74 -9.68
N GLY A 387 10.75 18.41 -9.62
CA GLY A 387 10.07 17.59 -8.62
C GLY A 387 11.01 17.16 -7.48
N HIS A 388 10.47 16.38 -6.55
CA HIS A 388 11.29 15.67 -5.57
C HIS A 388 12.08 14.55 -6.26
N PRO A 389 13.36 14.32 -5.92
CA PRO A 389 14.22 13.37 -6.63
C PRO A 389 13.81 11.89 -6.48
N LEU A 390 12.93 11.57 -5.54
CA LEU A 390 12.47 10.20 -5.27
C LEU A 390 10.97 9.96 -5.50
N TRP A 391 10.11 10.99 -5.61
CA TRP A 391 8.65 10.75 -5.71
C TRP A 391 8.22 10.45 -7.13
#